data_AF-A0A958QZ00-F1
#
_entry.id   AF-A0A958QZ00-F1
#
_cell.length_a   1.000
_cell.length_b   1.000
_cell.length_c   1.000
_cell.angle_alpha   90.00
_cell.angle_beta   90.00
_cell.angle_gamma   90.00
#
_symmetry.space_group_name_H-M   'P 1'
#
loop_
_entity.id
_entity.type
_entity.pdbx_description
1 polymer ?
#
loop_
_entity_poly.entity_id
_entity_poly.type
_entity_poly.pdbx_seq_one_letter_code
_entity_poly.pdbx_strand_id
1 'polypeptide(L)'
;MLTELKKKIVGDVAQLINLPEKEILSHFEVPKELDHGDLSFPVFFLAKHLKKAPPLIAQDIARQMEARQNPLIEKVVALSG
;
A
#
# COMPACT_ATOMS: atom_id res chain seq x y z
N MET A 1 -12.25 14.39 -0.92
CA MET A 1 -12.57 13.12 -1.60
C MET A 1 -11.35 12.19 -1.68
N LEU A 2 -10.14 12.62 -2.05
CA LEU A 2 -8.93 11.74 -2.06
C LEU A 2 -8.49 11.22 -0.67
N THR A 3 -8.79 11.95 0.41
CA THR A 3 -8.35 11.63 1.77
C THR A 3 -9.01 10.37 2.35
N GLU A 4 -10.24 10.06 1.92
CA GLU A 4 -11.01 8.91 2.42
C GLU A 4 -10.47 7.59 1.85
N LEU A 5 -10.17 7.57 0.55
CA LEU A 5 -9.48 6.46 -0.11
C LEU A 5 -8.16 6.15 0.60
N LYS A 6 -7.34 7.19 0.78
CA LYS A 6 -6.02 7.11 1.40
C LYS A 6 -6.12 6.52 2.82
N LYS A 7 -7.05 7.02 3.64
CA LYS A 7 -7.32 6.47 4.99
C LYS A 7 -7.77 5.01 4.96
N LYS A 8 -8.65 4.64 4.03
CA LYS A 8 -9.17 3.27 3.93
C LYS A 8 -8.03 2.28 3.64
N ILE A 9 -7.26 2.58 2.59
CA ILE A 9 -6.09 1.77 2.20
C ILE A 9 -5.08 1.70 3.34
N VAL A 10 -4.80 2.83 4.00
CA VAL A 10 -3.89 2.88 5.14
C VAL A 10 -4.35 1.95 6.26
N GLY A 11 -5.64 1.96 6.62
CA GLY A 11 -6.21 1.09 7.64
C GLY A 11 -6.07 -0.39 7.28
N ASP A 12 -6.38 -0.75 6.04
CA ASP A 12 -6.20 -2.11 5.52
C ASP A 12 -4.73 -2.54 5.61
N VAL A 13 -3.82 -1.75 5.03
CA VAL A 13 -2.37 -2.05 5.01
C VAL A 13 -1.80 -2.11 6.42
N ALA A 14 -2.16 -1.19 7.31
CA ALA A 14 -1.75 -1.15 8.72
C ALA A 14 -2.13 -2.44 9.46
N GLN A 15 -3.34 -2.96 9.23
CA GLN A 15 -3.77 -4.24 9.79
C GLN A 15 -2.96 -5.42 9.25
N LEU A 16 -2.63 -5.42 7.95
CA LEU A 16 -1.88 -6.50 7.30
C LEU A 16 -0.47 -6.65 7.84
N ILE A 17 0.22 -5.53 8.05
CA ILE A 17 1.63 -5.49 8.46
C ILE A 17 1.81 -5.24 9.96
N ASN A 18 0.72 -5.06 10.70
CA ASN A 18 0.71 -4.74 12.12
C ASN A 18 1.51 -3.47 12.48
N LEU A 19 1.41 -2.42 11.65
CA LEU A 19 2.01 -1.11 11.93
C LEU A 19 0.93 -0.05 12.15
N PRO A 20 1.26 1.03 12.87
CA PRO A 20 0.34 2.14 13.07
C PRO A 20 0.00 2.83 11.74
N GLU A 21 -1.29 3.06 11.51
CA GLU A 21 -1.83 3.79 10.35
C GLU A 21 -1.12 5.13 10.10
N LYS A 22 -0.68 5.79 11.17
CA LYS A 22 -0.01 7.09 11.10
C LYS A 22 1.34 7.03 10.37
N GLU A 23 2.11 5.96 10.58
CA GLU A 23 3.37 5.75 9.83
C GLU A 23 3.06 5.43 8.38
N ILE A 24 2.14 4.51 8.14
CA ILE A 24 1.73 4.11 6.80
C ILE A 24 1.25 5.32 5.99
N LEU A 25 0.37 6.14 6.57
CA LEU A 25 -0.13 7.38 5.98
C LEU A 25 0.99 8.36 5.63
N SER A 26 2.00 8.46 6.49
CA SER A 26 3.14 9.36 6.28
C SER A 26 4.05 8.92 5.13
N HIS A 27 4.02 7.62 4.80
CA HIS A 27 4.74 7.04 3.66
C HIS A 27 3.93 7.05 2.36
N PHE A 28 2.62 7.30 2.40
CA PHE A 28 1.83 7.37 1.18
C PHE A 28 2.11 8.64 0.38
N GLU A 29 2.75 8.48 -0.77
CA GLU A 29 3.06 9.53 -1.73
C GLU A 29 2.18 9.47 -2.97
N VAL A 30 2.15 10.56 -3.73
CA VAL A 30 1.54 10.58 -5.06
C VAL A 30 2.68 10.34 -6.05
N PRO A 31 2.66 9.25 -6.83
CA PRO A 31 3.73 8.97 -7.78
C PRO A 31 3.76 10.05 -8.86
N LYS A 32 4.96 10.33 -9.39
CA LYS A 32 5.14 11.31 -10.48
C LYS A 32 4.71 10.76 -11.84
N GLU A 33 4.79 9.45 -12.01
CA GLU A 33 4.38 8.74 -13.21
C GLU A 33 2.86 8.51 -13.14
N LEU A 34 2.11 9.09 -14.09
CA LEU A 34 0.66 8.89 -14.19
C LEU A 34 0.26 7.40 -14.33
N ASP A 35 1.16 6.59 -14.87
CA ASP A 35 0.95 5.15 -15.08
C ASP A 35 0.93 4.35 -13.75
N HIS A 36 1.56 4.89 -12.70
CA HIS A 36 1.63 4.24 -11.39
C HIS A 36 0.39 4.54 -10.50
N GLY A 37 -0.61 5.22 -11.06
CA GLY A 37 -1.87 5.57 -10.41
C GLY A 37 -1.80 6.85 -9.57
N ASP A 38 -2.86 7.14 -8.83
CA ASP A 38 -2.96 8.36 -8.01
C ASP A 38 -2.22 8.26 -6.66
N LEU A 39 -1.92 7.04 -6.20
CA LEU A 39 -1.36 6.78 -4.87
C LEU A 39 -0.31 5.68 -4.92
N SER A 40 0.83 5.94 -4.28
CA SER A 40 1.93 5.00 -4.16
C SER A 40 2.35 4.84 -2.71
N PHE A 41 2.73 3.62 -2.35
CA PHE A 41 3.17 3.26 -1.01
C PHE A 41 4.47 2.46 -1.08
N PRO A 42 5.59 3.03 -0.62
CA PRO A 42 6.88 2.36 -0.66
C PRO A 42 6.94 1.26 0.41
N VAL A 43 7.03 -0.01 0.01
CA VAL A 43 7.14 -1.14 0.96
C VAL A 43 8.58 -1.43 1.42
N PHE A 44 9.57 -0.69 0.92
CA PHE A 44 10.98 -0.88 1.24
C PHE A 44 11.27 -0.78 2.74
N PHE A 45 10.64 0.16 3.46
CA PHE A 45 10.86 0.32 4.90
C PHE A 45 10.31 -0.87 5.70
N LEU A 46 9.28 -1.55 5.15
CA LEU A 46 8.70 -2.76 5.74
C LEU A 46 9.61 -3.97 5.60
N ALA A 47 10.47 -4.01 4.58
CA ALA A 47 11.40 -5.13 4.38
C ALA A 47 12.31 -5.34 5.59
N LYS A 48 12.74 -4.25 6.24
CA LYS A 48 13.53 -4.32 7.48
C LYS A 48 12.72 -4.81 8.69
N HIS A 49 11.44 -4.44 8.77
CA HIS A 49 10.56 -4.83 9.87
C HIS A 49 10.11 -6.29 9.76
N LEU A 50 9.65 -6.69 8.58
CA LEU A 50 9.12 -8.02 8.30
C LEU A 50 10.21 -9.05 7.96
N LYS A 51 11.47 -8.61 7.77
CA LYS A 51 12.59 -9.43 7.28
C LYS A 51 12.23 -10.23 6.00
N LYS A 52 11.37 -9.64 5.16
CA LYS A 52 10.92 -10.20 3.88
C LYS A 52 11.37 -9.29 2.75
N ALA A 53 11.52 -9.85 1.55
CA ALA A 53 11.89 -9.05 0.38
C ALA A 53 10.79 -8.01 0.07
N PRO A 54 11.14 -6.75 -0.27
CA PRO A 54 10.19 -5.74 -0.69
C PRO A 54 9.17 -6.24 -1.74
N PRO A 55 9.58 -6.92 -2.83
CA PRO A 55 8.62 -7.39 -3.85
C PRO A 55 7.65 -8.46 -3.33
N LEU A 56 8.07 -9.28 -2.35
CA LEU A 56 7.19 -10.25 -1.71
C LEU A 56 6.13 -9.56 -0.85
N ILE A 57 6.53 -8.52 -0.10
CA ILE A 57 5.61 -7.73 0.73
C ILE A 57 4.61 -6.98 -0.17
N ALA A 58 5.08 -6.35 -1.25
CA ALA A 58 4.21 -5.67 -2.20
C ALA A 58 3.17 -6.62 -2.81
N GLN A 59 3.60 -7.81 -3.26
CA GLN A 59 2.68 -8.81 -3.80
C GLN A 59 1.68 -9.32 -2.76
N ASP A 60 2.12 -9.57 -1.53
CA ASP A 60 1.25 -10.04 -0.45
C ASP A 60 0.17 -8.99 -0.12
N ILE A 61 0.58 -7.74 0.05
CA ILE A 61 -0.34 -6.62 0.27
C ILE A 61 -1.29 -6.46 -0.92
N ALA A 62 -0.78 -6.47 -2.15
CA ALA A 62 -1.59 -6.33 -3.35
C ALA A 62 -2.66 -7.42 -3.43
N ARG A 63 -2.26 -8.68 -3.20
CA ARG A 63 -3.17 -9.82 -3.21
C ARG A 63 -4.21 -9.73 -2.11
N GLN A 64 -3.83 -9.33 -0.89
CA GLN A 64 -4.78 -9.17 0.21
C GLN A 64 -5.73 -7.99 -0.01
N MET A 65 -5.26 -6.92 -0.63
CA MET A 65 -6.09 -5.78 -1.03
C MET A 65 -7.09 -6.16 -2.13
N GLU A 66 -6.65 -6.89 -3.16
CA GLU A 66 -7.53 -7.46 -4.19
C GLU A 66 -8.56 -8.41 -3.58
N ALA A 67 -8.14 -9.27 -2.63
CA ALA A 67 -9.03 -10.20 -1.95
C ALA A 67 -10.11 -9.49 -1.10
N ARG A 68 -9.85 -8.27 -0.61
CA ARG A 68 -10.84 -7.48 0.12
C ARG A 68 -11.86 -6.79 -0.80
N GLN A 69 -11.68 -6.82 -2.13
CA GLN A 69 -12.56 -6.19 -3.14
C GLN A 69 -13.14 -4.83 -2.68
N ASN A 70 -12.26 -3.89 -2.37
CA ASN A 70 -12.68 -2.56 -1.96
C ASN A 70 -13.24 -1.78 -3.16
N PRO A 71 -14.49 -1.27 -3.12
CA PRO A 71 -15.12 -0.53 -4.23
C PRO A 71 -14.43 0.81 -4.56
N LEU A 72 -13.49 1.23 -3.72
CA LEU A 72 -12.69 2.44 -3.89
C LEU A 72 -11.38 2.18 -4.64
N ILE A 73 -11.00 0.91 -4.84
CA ILE A 73 -9.73 0.52 -5.44
C ILE A 73 -10.02 -0.16 -6.77
N GLU A 74 -9.65 0.49 -7.86
CA GLU A 74 -9.88 -0.05 -9.20
C GLU A 74 -8.85 -1.11 -9.57
N LYS A 75 -7.58 -0.88 -9.21
CA LYS A 75 -6.47 -1.80 -9.47
C LYS A 75 -5.36 -1.63 -8.44
N VAL A 76 -4.79 -2.75 -7.99
CA VAL A 76 -3.57 -2.74 -7.17
C VAL A 76 -2.45 -3.38 -7.97
N VAL A 77 -1.31 -2.70 -8.07
CA VAL A 77 -0.14 -3.20 -8.78
C VAL A 77 1.06 -3.17 -7.83
N ALA A 78 1.66 -4.34 -7.61
CA ALA A 78 2.91 -4.44 -6.87
C ALA A 78 4.08 -4.09 -7.79
N LEU A 79 4.60 -2.87 -7.67
CA LEU A 79 5.79 -2.44 -8.40
C LEU A 79 7.05 -2.91 -7.66
N SER A 80 7.95 -3.55 -8.41
CA SER A 80 9.25 -4.01 -7.90
C SER A 80 10.30 -2.96 -8.29
N GLY A 81 10.39 -1.89 -7.51
CA GLY A 81 11.43 -0.86 -7.63
C GLY A 81 12.50 -1.00 -6.56
#